data_AF-A0A9W6SM03-F1
#
_entry.id   AF-A0A9W6SM03-F1
#
_cell.length_a   1.000
_cell.length_b   1.000
_cell.length_c   1.000
_cell.angle_alpha   90.00
_cell.angle_beta   90.00
_cell.angle_gamma   90.00
#
_symmetry.space_group_name_H-M   'P 1'
#
loop_
_entity.id
_entity.type
_entity.pdbx_description
1 polymer ?
#
loop_
_entity_poly.entity_id
_entity_poly.type
_entity_poly.pdbx_seq_one_letter_code
_entity_poly.pdbx_strand_id
1 'polypeptide(L)'
;MPRHAAASVLAVLTALAVILTAQPASAAPPGNDEPAGALPIGPLPAVAVQNTTEATYVPYGGCTSADAGANVWYTLTLATDERVVVDASGSDYNTGLNLFAGTPGPGTFLACQERSLRFDAQAGVTYYIEVAACCGSSLGGQLRLTAEVAPEPPVVTSTVNSVGYFDHAGGATVSGTASCASTVEFAAVEVVLSQRVGRVIISGQNGVNIYCYPGGDPVPWTVTVTSHNGLFRGGKATASVQSVGCNAAECASQYKDWALQLKGGGPRPPTASGPALPSRPGSVWS
;
A
#
# COMPACT_ATOMS: atom_id res chain seq x y z
N MET A 1 45.95 42.76 88.05
CA MET A 1 44.69 43.16 87.36
C MET A 1 45.04 44.24 86.33
N PRO A 2 44.44 44.33 85.12
CA PRO A 2 43.69 43.38 84.26
C PRO A 2 44.46 43.08 82.94
N ARG A 3 44.34 41.91 82.27
CA ARG A 3 43.40 41.44 81.21
C ARG A 3 43.36 42.24 79.90
N HIS A 4 43.36 41.48 78.79
CA HIS A 4 42.78 41.65 77.43
C HIS A 4 43.84 41.32 76.35
N ALA A 5 43.61 40.60 75.26
CA ALA A 5 42.66 39.59 74.81
C ALA A 5 43.23 39.10 73.45
N ALA A 6 42.97 37.85 73.08
CA ALA A 6 43.45 37.24 71.84
C ALA A 6 42.77 37.82 70.58
N ALA A 7 43.45 37.79 69.43
CA ALA A 7 42.81 37.69 68.12
C ALA A 7 43.78 37.14 67.07
N SER A 8 43.61 35.86 66.73
CA SER A 8 44.23 35.20 65.59
C SER A 8 43.60 35.75 64.30
N VAL A 9 44.43 36.20 63.34
CA VAL A 9 43.96 36.57 62.00
C VAL A 9 44.35 35.45 61.04
N LEU A 10 43.35 34.65 60.68
CA LEU A 10 43.43 33.65 59.62
C LEU A 10 43.22 34.39 58.28
N ALA A 11 44.26 34.54 57.46
CA ALA A 11 44.12 35.09 56.12
C ALA A 11 43.63 33.98 55.16
N VAL A 12 42.33 34.01 54.83
CA VAL A 12 41.73 33.13 53.82
C VAL A 12 41.97 33.74 52.43
N LEU A 13 42.87 33.13 51.64
CA LEU A 13 43.01 33.40 50.22
C LEU A 13 41.87 32.68 49.47
N THR A 14 40.84 33.41 49.05
CA THR A 14 39.77 32.89 48.21
C THR A 14 40.29 32.67 46.78
N ALA A 15 40.46 31.40 46.40
CA ALA A 15 40.67 31.03 45.00
C ALA A 15 39.37 31.27 44.22
N LEU A 16 39.40 32.18 43.25
CA LEU A 16 38.28 32.44 42.34
C LEU A 16 38.20 31.29 41.33
N ALA A 17 37.32 30.32 41.59
CA ALA A 17 37.03 29.25 40.65
C ALA A 17 36.26 29.81 39.45
N VAL A 18 36.92 29.90 38.29
CA VAL A 18 36.26 30.17 37.01
C VAL A 18 35.46 28.91 36.65
N ILE A 19 34.16 28.95 36.86
CA ILE A 19 33.24 27.92 36.40
C ILE A 19 33.07 28.13 34.89
N LEU A 20 33.81 27.37 34.08
CA LEU A 20 33.53 27.22 32.66
C LEU A 20 32.15 26.53 32.54
N THR A 21 31.09 27.30 32.32
CA THR A 21 29.80 26.71 31.93
C THR A 21 29.95 26.21 30.50
N ALA A 22 30.09 24.89 30.33
CA ALA A 22 29.94 24.27 29.02
C ALA A 22 28.55 24.63 28.50
N GLN A 23 28.48 25.48 27.47
CA GLN A 23 27.20 25.76 26.82
C GLN A 23 26.70 24.44 26.21
N PRO A 24 25.40 24.14 26.29
CA PRO A 24 24.86 22.99 25.57
C PRO A 24 25.20 23.16 24.09
N ALA A 25 25.92 22.20 23.52
CA ALA A 25 26.12 22.15 22.09
C ALA A 25 24.74 21.86 21.48
N SER A 26 24.11 22.88 20.90
CA SER A 26 22.98 22.67 20.00
C SER A 26 23.54 21.88 18.82
N ALA A 27 23.11 20.64 18.63
CA ALA A 27 23.46 19.96 17.40
C ALA A 27 22.65 20.61 16.26
N ALA A 28 23.28 20.61 15.08
CA ALA A 28 22.79 21.34 13.91
C ALA A 28 21.85 20.44 13.13
N PRO A 29 20.82 20.99 12.47
CA PRO A 29 19.97 20.22 11.59
C PRO A 29 20.82 19.44 10.56
N PRO A 30 20.42 18.20 10.22
CA PRO A 30 21.10 17.45 9.19
C PRO A 30 21.08 18.21 7.87
N GLY A 31 22.19 18.17 7.13
CA GLY A 31 22.36 18.98 5.91
C GLY A 31 21.44 18.63 4.74
N ASN A 32 20.59 17.60 4.87
CA ASN A 32 19.59 17.19 3.89
C ASN A 32 18.15 17.39 4.36
N ASP A 33 17.90 18.30 5.31
CA ASP A 33 16.54 18.71 5.71
C ASP A 33 15.87 19.68 4.71
N GLU A 34 16.55 20.01 3.61
CA GLU A 34 16.01 20.74 2.46
C GLU A 34 16.32 20.01 1.14
N PRO A 35 15.50 20.17 0.08
CA PRO A 35 15.76 19.56 -1.22
C PRO A 35 17.13 19.88 -1.82
N ALA A 36 17.66 21.08 -1.58
CA ALA A 36 18.97 21.47 -2.07
C ALA A 36 20.12 20.64 -1.47
N GLY A 37 19.91 20.07 -0.28
CA GLY A 37 20.86 19.20 0.41
C GLY A 37 20.56 17.71 0.26
N ALA A 38 19.57 17.34 -0.56
CA ALA A 38 19.09 15.95 -0.67
C ALA A 38 20.23 14.97 -1.00
N LEU A 39 20.31 13.87 -0.24
CA LEU A 39 21.35 12.86 -0.43
C LEU A 39 20.94 11.82 -1.47
N PRO A 40 21.84 11.32 -2.33
CA PRO A 40 21.50 10.25 -3.24
C PRO A 40 21.20 8.94 -2.48
N ILE A 41 20.10 8.27 -2.82
CA ILE A 41 19.79 6.90 -2.40
C ILE A 41 19.82 6.00 -3.64
N GLY A 42 20.88 5.23 -3.80
CA GLY A 42 21.10 4.36 -4.95
C GLY A 42 22.58 4.00 -5.14
N PRO A 43 22.91 3.05 -6.02
CA PRO A 43 22.00 2.22 -6.83
C PRO A 43 21.16 1.25 -5.99
N LEU A 44 20.12 0.65 -6.59
CA LEU A 44 19.23 -0.28 -5.91
C LEU A 44 19.84 -1.70 -5.82
N PRO A 45 19.63 -2.45 -4.72
CA PRO A 45 18.98 -2.02 -3.47
C PRO A 45 19.90 -1.13 -2.61
N ALA A 46 19.31 -0.18 -1.89
CA ALA A 46 19.99 0.77 -1.03
C ALA A 46 19.34 0.89 0.35
N VAL A 47 20.14 1.25 1.36
CA VAL A 47 19.70 1.51 2.73
C VAL A 47 20.33 2.81 3.22
N ALA A 48 19.53 3.68 3.84
CA ALA A 48 19.98 4.88 4.54
C ALA A 48 19.50 4.85 6.00
N VAL A 49 20.40 5.18 6.92
CA VAL A 49 20.11 5.26 8.35
C VAL A 49 20.60 6.61 8.85
N GLN A 50 19.70 7.38 9.47
CA GLN A 50 19.98 8.76 9.84
C GLN A 50 19.17 9.19 11.07
N ASN A 51 19.77 9.96 11.97
CA ASN A 51 19.02 10.64 13.02
C ASN A 51 18.40 11.93 12.44
N THR A 52 17.08 12.07 12.54
CA THR A 52 16.31 13.19 12.00
C THR A 52 15.72 14.09 13.08
N THR A 53 16.03 13.86 14.37
CA THR A 53 15.42 14.57 15.50
C THR A 53 15.60 16.09 15.44
N GLU A 54 16.71 16.57 14.87
CA GLU A 54 17.00 18.01 14.74
C GLU A 54 16.68 18.58 13.36
N ALA A 55 16.11 17.78 12.46
CA ALA A 55 15.73 18.26 11.15
C ALA A 55 14.60 19.30 11.24
N THR A 56 14.70 20.33 10.41
CA THR A 56 13.65 21.32 10.30
C THR A 56 12.55 20.85 9.36
N TYR A 57 11.54 21.67 9.14
CA TYR A 57 10.46 21.35 8.20
C TYR A 57 10.03 22.61 7.46
N VAL A 58 10.09 22.53 6.14
CA VAL A 58 9.49 23.50 5.22
C VAL A 58 8.56 22.72 4.28
N PRO A 59 7.27 23.10 4.17
CA PRO A 59 6.31 22.37 3.36
C PRO A 59 6.51 22.64 1.86
N TYR A 60 6.65 21.56 1.08
CA TYR A 60 6.66 21.60 -0.39
C TYR A 60 5.36 21.06 -1.03
N GLY A 61 4.42 20.62 -0.19
CA GLY A 61 3.16 19.99 -0.58
C GLY A 61 3.22 18.46 -0.61
N GLY A 62 2.07 17.83 -0.76
CA GLY A 62 1.91 16.38 -0.64
C GLY A 62 0.84 16.01 0.38
N CYS A 63 0.35 14.78 0.35
CA CYS A 63 -0.78 14.40 1.21
C CYS A 63 -0.40 14.16 2.67
N THR A 64 0.89 13.94 2.97
CA THR A 64 1.37 13.78 4.35
C THR A 64 1.82 15.10 4.98
N SER A 65 1.88 16.18 4.20
CA SER A 65 2.46 17.47 4.61
C SER A 65 1.64 18.22 5.67
N ALA A 66 0.35 17.94 5.81
CA ALA A 66 -0.52 18.62 6.78
C ALA A 66 -0.15 18.31 8.24
N ASP A 67 0.35 17.10 8.49
CA ASP A 67 0.74 16.60 9.81
C ASP A 67 2.26 16.33 9.90
N ALA A 68 3.03 16.89 8.97
CA ALA A 68 4.46 16.65 8.88
C ALA A 68 5.27 17.48 9.90
N GLY A 69 6.34 16.87 10.41
CA GLY A 69 7.37 17.47 11.26
C GLY A 69 8.75 17.32 10.62
N ALA A 70 9.76 17.13 11.45
CA ALA A 70 11.16 17.01 11.03
C ALA A 70 11.34 16.11 9.78
N ASN A 71 11.91 16.65 8.71
CA ASN A 71 12.04 15.94 7.43
C ASN A 71 13.47 15.85 6.92
N VAL A 72 13.72 14.87 6.07
CA VAL A 72 14.97 14.75 5.32
C VAL A 72 14.66 14.35 3.88
N TRP A 73 15.58 14.71 2.99
CA TRP A 73 15.42 14.56 1.56
C TRP A 73 16.47 13.62 0.98
N TYR A 74 16.00 12.79 0.06
CA TYR A 74 16.82 11.91 -0.75
C TYR A 74 16.54 12.09 -2.23
N THR A 75 17.52 11.81 -3.08
CA THR A 75 17.36 11.75 -4.53
C THR A 75 17.59 10.36 -5.07
N LEU A 76 16.79 9.94 -6.06
CA LEU A 76 16.96 8.69 -6.78
C LEU A 76 17.01 8.97 -8.28
N THR A 77 17.99 8.42 -8.99
CA THR A 77 18.06 8.46 -10.45
C THR A 77 18.50 7.10 -10.95
N LEU A 78 17.73 6.50 -11.86
CA LEU A 78 17.97 5.16 -12.38
C LEU A 78 18.39 5.20 -13.85
N ALA A 79 19.13 4.18 -14.29
CA ALA A 79 19.57 4.05 -15.68
C ALA A 79 18.54 3.32 -16.57
N THR A 80 17.59 2.62 -15.96
CA THR A 80 16.51 1.85 -16.60
C THR A 80 15.18 2.23 -15.97
N ASP A 81 14.10 1.98 -16.71
CA ASP A 81 12.75 2.07 -16.15
C ASP A 81 12.56 0.94 -15.14
N GLU A 82 12.18 1.29 -13.91
CA GLU A 82 12.01 0.33 -12.82
C GLU A 82 10.79 0.69 -11.99
N ARG A 83 10.09 -0.33 -11.50
CA ARG A 83 9.13 -0.13 -10.41
C ARG A 83 9.90 -0.13 -9.11
N VAL A 84 9.80 0.95 -8.33
CA VAL A 84 10.58 1.13 -7.10
C VAL A 84 9.66 1.09 -5.89
N VAL A 85 10.13 0.47 -4.81
CA VAL A 85 9.56 0.63 -3.48
C VAL A 85 10.57 1.36 -2.60
N VAL A 86 10.10 2.40 -1.91
CA VAL A 86 10.84 3.11 -0.87
C VAL A 86 10.12 2.88 0.45
N ASP A 87 10.81 2.26 1.41
CA ASP A 87 10.23 1.80 2.66
C ASP A 87 11.00 2.35 3.87
N ALA A 88 10.30 3.12 4.69
CA ALA A 88 10.74 3.70 5.94
C ALA A 88 10.07 3.02 7.16
N SER A 89 9.39 1.89 6.97
CA SER A 89 8.66 1.18 8.02
C SER A 89 9.57 0.58 9.10
N GLY A 90 10.88 0.50 8.84
CA GLY A 90 11.88 0.13 9.84
C GLY A 90 12.32 1.25 10.78
N SER A 91 11.78 2.47 10.63
CA SER A 91 12.11 3.62 11.50
C SER A 91 11.41 3.53 12.86
N ASP A 92 12.01 4.13 13.87
CA ASP A 92 11.47 4.16 15.25
C ASP A 92 10.37 5.23 15.47
N TYR A 93 10.00 5.95 14.42
CA TYR A 93 8.95 6.96 14.39
C TYR A 93 8.01 6.76 13.19
N ASN A 94 6.86 7.43 13.20
CA ASN A 94 5.93 7.44 12.06
C ASN A 94 6.44 8.36 10.95
N THR A 95 6.44 7.84 9.72
CA THR A 95 6.96 8.54 8.55
C THR A 95 5.88 8.79 7.51
N GLY A 96 5.87 10.00 6.97
CA GLY A 96 5.16 10.37 5.75
C GLY A 96 6.16 10.54 4.62
N LEU A 97 5.87 9.96 3.46
CA LEU A 97 6.69 10.06 2.26
C LEU A 97 5.98 10.91 1.21
N ASN A 98 6.69 11.85 0.60
CA ASN A 98 6.24 12.59 -0.60
C ASN A 98 7.27 12.43 -1.71
N LEU A 99 6.80 12.19 -2.93
CA LEU A 99 7.63 11.95 -4.11
C LEU A 99 7.39 13.03 -5.16
N PHE A 100 8.50 13.55 -5.70
CA PHE A 100 8.50 14.53 -6.77
C PHE A 100 9.41 14.07 -7.92
N ALA A 101 9.04 14.35 -9.16
CA ALA A 101 9.91 14.18 -10.33
C ALA A 101 10.54 15.53 -10.71
N GLY A 102 11.83 15.69 -10.42
CA GLY A 102 12.54 16.96 -10.52
C GLY A 102 12.35 17.85 -9.29
N THR A 103 12.65 19.14 -9.44
CA THR A 103 12.61 20.12 -8.34
C THR A 103 11.28 20.08 -7.58
N PRO A 104 11.27 19.90 -6.24
CA PRO A 104 10.03 19.78 -5.47
C PRO A 104 9.09 20.98 -5.59
N GLY A 105 7.81 20.68 -5.77
CA GLY A 105 6.72 21.64 -5.83
C GLY A 105 5.43 21.04 -6.38
N PRO A 106 4.32 21.80 -6.43
CA PRO A 106 3.01 21.28 -6.83
C PRO A 106 2.96 20.70 -8.24
N GLY A 107 3.79 21.22 -9.17
CA GLY A 107 3.83 20.76 -10.56
C GLY A 107 4.66 19.49 -10.80
N THR A 108 5.47 19.08 -9.81
CA THR A 108 6.36 17.91 -9.89
C THR A 108 5.98 16.81 -8.91
N PHE A 109 5.03 17.08 -8.00
CA PHE A 109 4.48 16.10 -7.08
C PHE A 109 3.84 14.93 -7.82
N LEU A 110 4.18 13.70 -7.43
CA LEU A 110 3.68 12.48 -8.05
C LEU A 110 2.78 11.68 -7.12
N ALA A 111 3.26 11.42 -5.91
CA ALA A 111 2.61 10.51 -4.99
C ALA A 111 3.07 10.75 -3.56
N CYS A 112 2.31 10.19 -2.62
CA CYS A 112 2.62 10.22 -1.20
C CYS A 112 2.01 8.99 -0.54
N GLN A 113 2.64 8.52 0.53
CA GLN A 113 2.12 7.44 1.35
C GLN A 113 2.79 7.47 2.73
N GLU A 114 2.14 6.88 3.72
CA GLU A 114 2.76 6.63 5.03
C GLU A 114 3.67 5.39 4.97
N ARG A 115 4.86 5.50 5.56
CA ARG A 115 5.86 4.45 5.78
C ARG A 115 6.42 3.72 4.55
N SER A 116 5.67 3.51 3.47
CA SER A 116 6.12 2.75 2.29
C SER A 116 5.43 3.27 1.03
N LEU A 117 6.20 3.65 0.02
CA LEU A 117 5.71 4.22 -1.23
C LEU A 117 6.23 3.45 -2.44
N ARG A 118 5.34 3.14 -3.39
CA ARG A 118 5.67 2.47 -4.66
C ARG A 118 5.41 3.39 -5.83
N PHE A 119 6.30 3.41 -6.82
CA PHE A 119 6.15 4.22 -8.03
C PHE A 119 6.93 3.64 -9.21
N ASP A 120 6.53 4.00 -10.42
CA ASP A 120 7.26 3.66 -11.64
C ASP A 120 8.28 4.77 -11.95
N ALA A 121 9.56 4.45 -11.80
CA ALA A 121 10.68 5.33 -12.07
C ALA A 121 11.11 5.21 -13.53
N GLN A 122 11.32 6.34 -14.20
CA GLN A 122 11.81 6.41 -15.58
C GLN A 122 13.32 6.62 -15.61
N ALA A 123 13.98 6.00 -16.58
CA ALA A 123 15.42 6.14 -16.81
C ALA A 123 15.82 7.61 -16.98
N GLY A 124 16.84 8.05 -16.25
CA GLY A 124 17.41 9.39 -16.33
C GLY A 124 16.60 10.49 -15.64
N VAL A 125 15.43 10.19 -15.07
CA VAL A 125 14.67 11.15 -14.26
C VAL A 125 15.18 11.14 -12.83
N THR A 126 15.42 12.33 -12.26
CA THR A 126 15.75 12.49 -10.84
C THR A 126 14.49 12.68 -10.02
N TYR A 127 14.26 11.74 -9.10
CA TYR A 127 13.17 11.79 -8.14
C TYR A 127 13.67 12.35 -6.82
N TYR A 128 12.89 13.25 -6.21
CA TYR A 128 13.10 13.73 -4.84
C TYR A 128 12.10 13.04 -3.92
N ILE A 129 12.63 12.47 -2.83
CA ILE A 129 11.89 11.72 -1.84
C ILE A 129 12.03 12.48 -0.52
N GLU A 130 10.95 13.10 -0.08
CA GLU A 130 10.83 13.63 1.27
C GLU A 130 10.45 12.49 2.22
N VAL A 131 11.13 12.40 3.35
CA VAL A 131 10.75 11.54 4.46
C VAL A 131 10.58 12.39 5.71
N ALA A 132 9.34 12.68 6.07
CA ALA A 132 8.99 13.51 7.22
C ALA A 132 8.52 12.66 8.39
N ALA A 133 8.78 13.10 9.62
CA ALA A 133 7.96 12.70 10.76
C ALA A 133 6.50 13.08 10.45
N CYS A 134 5.55 12.19 10.71
CA CYS A 134 4.14 12.42 10.40
C CYS A 134 3.23 11.73 11.41
N CYS A 135 1.93 11.99 11.30
CA CYS A 135 0.91 10.98 11.60
C CYS A 135 0.95 10.63 13.11
N GLY A 136 0.93 11.68 13.93
CA GLY A 136 1.08 11.63 15.38
C GLY A 136 2.53 11.74 15.89
N SER A 137 3.54 11.82 15.02
CA SER A 137 4.94 12.09 15.38
C SER A 137 5.41 13.41 14.73
N SER A 138 5.76 14.42 15.54
CA SER A 138 6.33 15.68 15.05
C SER A 138 7.85 15.76 15.23
N LEU A 139 8.37 15.05 16.23
CA LEU A 139 9.79 14.90 16.46
C LEU A 139 10.29 13.75 15.57
N GLY A 140 11.31 14.02 14.76
CA GLY A 140 12.02 12.97 14.03
C GLY A 140 12.69 11.97 14.98
N GLY A 141 13.34 10.96 14.42
CA GLY A 141 13.94 9.87 15.19
C GLY A 141 15.06 9.19 14.42
N GLN A 142 15.28 7.92 14.70
CA GLN A 142 16.18 7.09 13.92
C GLN A 142 15.45 6.60 12.66
N LEU A 143 15.70 7.30 11.54
CA LEU A 143 15.26 6.88 10.22
C LEU A 143 16.00 5.61 9.81
N ARG A 144 15.26 4.66 9.26
CA ARG A 144 15.77 3.56 8.45
C ARG A 144 14.97 3.49 7.15
N LEU A 145 15.55 4.04 6.09
CA LEU A 145 15.00 4.08 4.74
C LEU A 145 15.62 2.98 3.90
N THR A 146 14.81 2.28 3.13
CA THR A 146 15.25 1.32 2.11
C THR A 146 14.67 1.70 0.76
N ALA A 147 15.41 1.46 -0.30
CA ALA A 147 14.94 1.61 -1.66
C ALA A 147 15.38 0.39 -2.47
N GLU A 148 14.44 -0.24 -3.17
CA GLU A 148 14.72 -1.43 -3.98
C GLU A 148 13.75 -1.54 -5.17
N VAL A 149 14.08 -2.41 -6.13
CA VAL A 149 13.14 -2.77 -7.19
C VAL A 149 11.96 -3.48 -6.53
N ALA A 150 10.77 -2.93 -6.72
CA ALA A 150 9.55 -3.49 -6.19
C ALA A 150 9.28 -4.85 -6.83
N PRO A 151 8.85 -5.85 -6.04
CA PRO A 151 8.33 -7.10 -6.59
C PRO A 151 7.19 -6.83 -7.58
N GLU A 152 7.00 -7.74 -8.54
CA GLU A 152 5.87 -7.68 -9.45
C GLU A 152 4.54 -7.70 -8.67
N PRO A 153 3.54 -6.91 -9.11
CA PRO A 153 2.23 -6.89 -8.46
C PRO A 153 1.53 -8.26 -8.45
N PRO A 154 0.61 -8.47 -7.50
CA PRO A 154 -0.28 -9.62 -7.52
C PRO A 154 -1.18 -9.59 -8.77
N VAL A 155 -1.13 -10.61 -9.63
CA VAL A 155 -1.95 -10.67 -10.85
C VAL A 155 -2.94 -11.82 -10.78
N VAL A 156 -4.22 -11.47 -10.83
CA VAL A 156 -5.33 -12.39 -11.02
C VAL A 156 -5.91 -12.17 -12.41
N THR A 157 -6.00 -13.26 -13.17
CA THR A 157 -6.69 -13.27 -14.47
C THR A 157 -7.95 -14.10 -14.37
N SER A 158 -8.96 -13.76 -15.15
CA SER A 158 -10.19 -14.53 -15.22
C SER A 158 -10.58 -14.82 -16.67
N THR A 159 -11.54 -15.72 -16.84
CA THR A 159 -12.34 -15.96 -18.06
C THR A 159 -13.83 -15.88 -17.70
N VAL A 160 -14.72 -15.58 -18.66
CA VAL A 160 -16.18 -15.79 -18.52
C VAL A 160 -16.64 -16.76 -19.58
N ASN A 161 -17.52 -17.66 -19.16
CA ASN A 161 -18.24 -18.55 -20.05
C ASN A 161 -19.14 -17.74 -20.97
N SER A 162 -19.19 -18.10 -22.26
CA SER A 162 -19.99 -17.38 -23.26
C SER A 162 -21.51 -17.43 -23.01
N VAL A 163 -21.97 -18.21 -22.03
CA VAL A 163 -23.36 -18.35 -21.63
C VAL A 163 -23.51 -18.09 -20.14
N GLY A 164 -24.43 -17.19 -19.80
CA GLY A 164 -24.94 -16.98 -18.45
C GLY A 164 -26.42 -17.35 -18.36
N TYR A 165 -26.98 -17.32 -17.16
CA TYR A 165 -28.36 -17.75 -16.91
C TYR A 165 -29.12 -16.69 -16.14
N PHE A 166 -30.38 -16.44 -16.48
CA PHE A 166 -31.24 -15.58 -15.66
C PHE A 166 -32.36 -16.39 -15.01
N ASP A 167 -32.77 -15.97 -13.81
CA ASP A 167 -33.87 -16.57 -13.06
C ASP A 167 -35.18 -15.78 -13.21
N HIS A 168 -36.26 -16.34 -12.65
CA HIS A 168 -37.57 -15.69 -12.66
C HIS A 168 -37.64 -14.44 -11.78
N ALA A 169 -36.74 -14.31 -10.79
CA ALA A 169 -36.61 -13.13 -9.94
C ALA A 169 -35.87 -11.98 -10.64
N GLY A 170 -35.28 -12.24 -11.82
CA GLY A 170 -34.57 -11.28 -12.65
C GLY A 170 -33.10 -11.11 -12.31
N GLY A 171 -32.54 -11.97 -11.44
CA GLY A 171 -31.10 -12.10 -11.25
C GLY A 171 -30.44 -12.85 -12.40
N ALA A 172 -29.15 -12.63 -12.61
CA ALA A 172 -28.39 -13.31 -13.65
C ALA A 172 -27.09 -13.91 -13.11
N THR A 173 -26.92 -15.21 -13.29
CA THR A 173 -25.71 -15.96 -12.97
C THR A 173 -24.69 -15.85 -14.10
N VAL A 174 -23.50 -15.38 -13.74
CA VAL A 174 -22.30 -15.32 -14.59
C VAL A 174 -21.26 -16.24 -13.97
N SER A 175 -20.53 -16.99 -14.81
CA SER A 175 -19.53 -17.94 -14.36
C SER A 175 -18.31 -17.94 -15.28
N GLY A 176 -17.22 -18.50 -14.78
CA GLY A 176 -15.95 -18.54 -15.49
C GLY A 176 -14.88 -19.27 -14.71
N THR A 177 -13.63 -19.03 -15.06
CA THR A 177 -12.46 -19.52 -14.31
C THR A 177 -11.53 -18.37 -13.95
N ALA A 178 -10.68 -18.54 -12.94
CA ALA A 178 -9.66 -17.57 -12.58
C ALA A 178 -8.34 -18.26 -12.22
N SER A 179 -7.23 -17.55 -12.45
CA SER A 179 -5.87 -18.03 -12.21
C SER A 179 -5.03 -16.91 -11.60
N CYS A 180 -4.17 -17.29 -10.66
CA CYS A 180 -3.20 -16.42 -10.02
C CYS A 180 -1.84 -16.62 -10.70
N ALA A 181 -1.24 -15.54 -11.23
CA ALA A 181 0.09 -15.61 -11.83
C ALA A 181 1.21 -15.40 -10.79
N SER A 182 0.90 -14.72 -9.69
CA SER A 182 1.81 -14.44 -8.57
C SER A 182 1.11 -14.70 -7.23
N THR A 183 1.89 -14.77 -6.15
CA THR A 183 1.35 -15.10 -4.82
C THR A 183 0.35 -14.04 -4.40
N VAL A 184 -0.87 -14.49 -4.08
CA VAL A 184 -1.94 -13.64 -3.54
C VAL A 184 -2.37 -14.19 -2.19
N GLU A 185 -2.60 -13.29 -1.24
CA GLU A 185 -3.21 -13.57 0.06
C GLU A 185 -4.73 -13.39 0.00
N PHE A 186 -5.19 -12.51 -0.88
CA PHE A 186 -6.60 -12.28 -1.16
C PHE A 186 -6.80 -12.16 -2.67
N ALA A 187 -7.86 -12.79 -3.18
CA ALA A 187 -8.28 -12.61 -4.56
C ALA A 187 -9.80 -12.58 -4.67
N ALA A 188 -10.30 -11.72 -5.56
CA ALA A 188 -11.72 -11.58 -5.84
C ALA A 188 -11.98 -11.38 -7.33
N VAL A 189 -13.14 -11.81 -7.77
CA VAL A 189 -13.69 -11.52 -9.10
C VAL A 189 -14.98 -10.74 -8.88
N GLU A 190 -14.98 -9.48 -9.32
CA GLU A 190 -16.15 -8.61 -9.32
C GLU A 190 -16.69 -8.49 -10.74
N VAL A 191 -18.00 -8.56 -10.87
CA VAL A 191 -18.70 -8.54 -12.16
C VAL A 191 -19.74 -7.45 -12.13
N VAL A 192 -19.61 -6.51 -13.05
CA VAL A 192 -20.68 -5.58 -13.43
C VAL A 192 -21.33 -6.13 -14.69
N LEU A 193 -22.60 -6.52 -14.59
CA LEU A 193 -23.36 -7.07 -15.71
C LEU A 193 -24.28 -6.00 -16.28
N SER A 194 -24.15 -5.75 -17.58
CA SER A 194 -24.98 -4.82 -18.33
C SER A 194 -25.73 -5.52 -19.46
N GLN A 195 -27.02 -5.26 -19.58
CA GLN A 195 -27.87 -5.83 -20.63
C GLN A 195 -28.87 -4.80 -21.14
N ARG A 196 -28.95 -4.65 -22.46
CA ARG A 196 -30.05 -3.89 -23.09
C ARG A 196 -31.32 -4.75 -23.17
N VAL A 197 -32.39 -4.29 -22.51
CA VAL A 197 -33.71 -4.91 -22.58
C VAL A 197 -34.70 -3.88 -23.13
N GLY A 198 -35.11 -4.07 -24.38
CA GLY A 198 -35.90 -3.08 -25.12
C GLY A 198 -35.14 -1.75 -25.27
N ARG A 199 -35.67 -0.68 -24.65
CA ARG A 199 -35.07 0.67 -24.67
C ARG A 199 -34.23 1.00 -23.43
N VAL A 200 -34.17 0.12 -22.44
CA VAL A 200 -33.48 0.36 -21.16
C VAL A 200 -32.22 -0.49 -21.05
N ILE A 201 -31.19 0.03 -20.38
CA ILE A 201 -30.01 -0.73 -19.96
C ILE A 201 -30.24 -1.19 -18.52
N ILE A 202 -30.27 -2.51 -18.33
CA ILE A 202 -30.30 -3.15 -17.03
C ILE A 202 -28.87 -3.35 -16.58
N SER A 203 -28.55 -2.91 -15.35
CA SER A 203 -27.21 -3.04 -14.78
C SER A 203 -27.27 -3.57 -13.35
N GLY A 204 -26.30 -4.40 -12.99
CA GLY A 204 -26.14 -5.02 -11.69
C GLY A 204 -24.67 -5.27 -11.40
N GLN A 205 -24.30 -5.45 -10.14
CA GLN A 205 -22.95 -5.89 -9.78
C GLN A 205 -22.99 -6.93 -8.66
N ASN A 206 -22.04 -7.85 -8.68
CA ASN A 206 -21.76 -8.75 -7.56
C ASN A 206 -20.33 -9.28 -7.68
N GLY A 207 -19.76 -9.80 -6.59
CA GLY A 207 -18.42 -10.37 -6.57
C GLY A 207 -18.33 -11.67 -5.79
N VAL A 208 -17.22 -12.37 -5.95
CA VAL A 208 -16.88 -13.58 -5.20
C VAL A 208 -15.40 -13.62 -4.89
N ASN A 209 -15.06 -14.08 -3.69
CA ASN A 209 -13.67 -14.37 -3.34
C ASN A 209 -13.26 -15.70 -3.96
N ILE A 210 -12.04 -15.73 -4.49
CA ILE A 210 -11.46 -16.93 -5.07
C ILE A 210 -10.19 -17.31 -4.30
N TYR A 211 -9.88 -18.58 -4.30
CA TYR A 211 -8.62 -19.11 -3.76
C TYR A 211 -7.86 -19.73 -4.92
N CYS A 212 -6.78 -19.09 -5.36
CA CYS A 212 -5.85 -19.65 -6.34
C CYS A 212 -4.41 -19.46 -5.89
N TYR A 213 -3.52 -20.26 -6.47
CA TYR A 213 -2.09 -20.23 -6.19
C TYR A 213 -1.30 -20.16 -7.50
N PRO A 214 -0.11 -19.56 -7.51
CA PRO A 214 0.76 -19.54 -8.68
C PRO A 214 1.04 -20.94 -9.22
N GLY A 215 0.86 -21.12 -10.53
CA GLY A 215 1.07 -22.40 -11.21
C GLY A 215 0.01 -23.48 -10.92
N GLY A 216 -1.04 -23.14 -10.16
CA GLY A 216 -2.20 -24.03 -9.97
C GLY A 216 -3.16 -24.03 -11.16
N ASP A 217 -4.04 -25.02 -11.19
CA ASP A 217 -5.11 -25.10 -12.19
C ASP A 217 -6.10 -23.92 -12.08
N PRO A 218 -6.70 -23.45 -13.18
CA PRO A 218 -7.75 -22.43 -13.14
C PRO A 218 -8.92 -22.86 -12.25
N VAL A 219 -9.30 -22.00 -11.29
CA VAL A 219 -10.39 -22.26 -10.36
C VAL A 219 -11.71 -21.75 -10.90
N PRO A 220 -12.79 -22.54 -10.86
CA PRO A 220 -14.09 -22.09 -11.31
C PRO A 220 -14.68 -21.07 -10.34
N TRP A 221 -15.38 -20.07 -10.87
CA TRP A 221 -16.13 -19.11 -10.07
C TRP A 221 -17.52 -18.86 -10.66
N THR A 222 -18.44 -18.45 -9.80
CA THR A 222 -19.81 -18.09 -10.18
C THR A 222 -20.31 -16.96 -9.29
N VAL A 223 -21.03 -16.02 -9.90
CA VAL A 223 -21.73 -14.93 -9.19
C VAL A 223 -23.15 -14.84 -9.70
N THR A 224 -24.09 -14.53 -8.82
CA THR A 224 -25.46 -14.16 -9.22
C THR A 224 -25.63 -12.67 -9.03
N VAL A 225 -25.75 -11.95 -10.14
CA VAL A 225 -25.88 -10.50 -10.19
C VAL A 225 -27.34 -10.11 -10.09
N THR A 226 -27.66 -9.33 -9.06
CA THR A 226 -28.98 -8.69 -8.92
C THR A 226 -28.93 -7.31 -9.56
N SER A 227 -29.92 -6.99 -10.38
CA SER A 227 -30.02 -5.71 -11.07
C SER A 227 -30.51 -4.58 -10.17
N HIS A 228 -30.01 -3.37 -10.39
CA HIS A 228 -30.41 -2.17 -9.64
C HIS A 228 -31.66 -1.49 -10.20
N ASN A 229 -31.99 -1.71 -11.48
CA ASN A 229 -32.91 -0.85 -12.23
C ASN A 229 -33.86 -1.60 -13.18
N GLY A 230 -34.05 -2.89 -12.97
CA GLY A 230 -34.98 -3.71 -13.75
C GLY A 230 -34.67 -5.19 -13.57
N LEU A 231 -34.92 -6.00 -14.60
CA LEU A 231 -34.71 -7.45 -14.54
C LEU A 231 -33.92 -7.91 -15.75
N PHE A 232 -32.94 -8.77 -15.54
CA PHE A 232 -32.24 -9.42 -16.65
C PHE A 232 -33.19 -10.38 -17.40
N ARG A 233 -32.90 -10.59 -18.69
CA ARG A 233 -33.69 -11.38 -19.64
C ARG A 233 -32.80 -12.19 -20.57
N GLY A 234 -33.43 -13.02 -21.41
CA GLY A 234 -32.72 -13.73 -22.47
C GLY A 234 -32.20 -12.75 -23.51
N GLY A 235 -30.91 -12.82 -23.84
CA GLY A 235 -30.30 -11.89 -24.78
C GLY A 235 -28.80 -11.75 -24.59
N LYS A 236 -28.18 -10.96 -25.47
CA LYS A 236 -26.77 -10.57 -25.32
C LYS A 236 -26.61 -9.68 -24.09
N ALA A 237 -25.53 -9.86 -23.36
CA ALA A 237 -25.12 -9.02 -22.25
C ALA A 237 -23.60 -8.82 -22.30
N THR A 238 -23.13 -7.80 -21.59
CA THR A 238 -21.71 -7.53 -21.36
C THR A 238 -21.43 -7.72 -19.88
N ALA A 239 -20.47 -8.57 -19.55
CA ALA A 239 -19.88 -8.67 -18.23
C ALA A 239 -18.56 -7.91 -18.22
N SER A 240 -18.52 -6.80 -17.48
CA SER A 240 -17.29 -6.10 -17.16
C SER A 240 -16.73 -6.70 -15.89
N VAL A 241 -15.59 -7.39 -16.00
CA VAL A 241 -15.00 -8.17 -14.91
C VAL A 241 -13.75 -7.48 -14.40
N GLN A 242 -13.72 -7.23 -13.10
CA GLN A 242 -12.54 -6.80 -12.36
C GLN A 242 -12.01 -7.99 -11.56
N SER A 243 -10.78 -8.39 -11.85
CA SER A 243 -10.06 -9.41 -11.08
C SER A 243 -9.07 -8.72 -10.17
N VAL A 244 -9.26 -8.85 -8.85
CA VAL A 244 -8.44 -8.21 -7.82
C VAL A 244 -7.56 -9.27 -7.18
N GLY A 245 -6.27 -8.98 -7.06
CA GLY A 245 -5.32 -9.75 -6.25
C GLY A 245 -4.61 -8.84 -5.26
N CYS A 246 -4.41 -9.29 -4.04
CA CYS A 246 -3.64 -8.60 -3.01
C CYS A 246 -2.60 -9.54 -2.41
N ASN A 247 -1.43 -9.01 -2.09
CA ASN A 247 -0.43 -9.64 -1.22
C ASN A 247 -0.19 -8.74 0.00
N ALA A 248 0.75 -9.11 0.88
CA ALA A 248 1.09 -8.31 2.07
C ALA A 248 1.47 -6.85 1.77
N ALA A 249 1.92 -6.54 0.56
CA ALA A 249 2.47 -5.23 0.21
C ALA A 249 1.51 -4.35 -0.59
N GLU A 250 0.66 -4.93 -1.44
CA GLU A 250 -0.20 -4.16 -2.34
C GLU A 250 -1.36 -4.99 -2.94
N CYS A 251 -2.31 -4.28 -3.55
CA CYS A 251 -3.37 -4.86 -4.37
C CYS A 251 -3.26 -4.34 -5.82
N ALA A 252 -3.54 -5.21 -6.78
CA ALA A 252 -3.65 -4.84 -8.19
C ALA A 252 -4.92 -5.44 -8.81
N SER A 253 -5.44 -4.76 -9.84
CA SER A 253 -6.69 -5.12 -10.52
C SER A 253 -6.47 -5.27 -12.02
N GLN A 254 -7.14 -6.25 -12.61
CA GLN A 254 -7.24 -6.46 -14.05
C GLN A 254 -8.69 -6.29 -14.49
N TYR A 255 -8.92 -5.45 -15.51
CA TYR A 255 -10.25 -5.17 -16.04
C TYR A 255 -10.40 -5.74 -17.44
N LYS A 256 -11.52 -6.45 -17.69
CA LYS A 256 -11.84 -6.95 -19.03
C LYS A 256 -13.33 -7.07 -19.25
N ASP A 257 -13.77 -6.66 -20.44
CA ASP A 257 -15.14 -6.85 -20.90
C ASP A 257 -15.31 -8.15 -21.68
N TRP A 258 -16.41 -8.84 -21.41
CA TRP A 258 -16.82 -10.02 -22.16
C TRP A 258 -18.25 -9.95 -22.62
N ALA A 259 -18.47 -10.37 -23.86
CA ALA A 259 -19.79 -10.64 -24.39
C ALA A 259 -20.25 -12.04 -23.98
N LEU A 260 -21.46 -12.14 -23.46
CA LEU A 260 -22.12 -13.41 -23.14
C LEU A 260 -23.58 -13.39 -23.58
N GLN A 261 -24.15 -14.59 -23.71
CA GLN A 261 -25.57 -14.78 -23.99
C GLN A 261 -26.27 -15.25 -22.70
N LEU A 262 -27.20 -14.46 -22.19
CA LEU A 262 -28.08 -14.88 -21.10
C LEU A 262 -29.18 -15.79 -21.66
N LYS A 263 -29.35 -16.96 -21.02
CA LYS A 263 -30.41 -17.95 -21.32
C LYS A 263 -31.31 -18.15 -20.11
N GLY A 264 -32.56 -18.55 -20.35
CA GLY A 264 -33.52 -18.83 -19.29
C GLY A 264 -33.27 -20.19 -18.65
N GLY A 265 -33.51 -20.28 -17.34
CA GLY A 265 -33.28 -21.48 -16.54
C GLY A 265 -31.89 -21.47 -15.91
N GLY A 266 -31.78 -21.77 -14.62
CA GLY A 266 -30.50 -21.77 -13.91
C GLY A 266 -29.52 -22.84 -14.45
N PRO A 267 -28.22 -22.76 -14.10
CA PRO A 267 -27.30 -23.84 -14.40
C PRO A 267 -27.89 -25.15 -13.87
N ARG A 268 -28.01 -26.16 -14.74
CA ARG A 268 -28.41 -27.50 -14.32
C ARG A 268 -27.42 -27.91 -13.21
N PRO A 269 -27.88 -28.31 -12.01
CA PRO A 269 -26.97 -28.79 -10.97
C PRO A 269 -26.05 -29.85 -11.58
N PRO A 270 -24.74 -29.86 -11.28
CA PRO A 270 -23.89 -30.95 -11.70
C PRO A 270 -24.54 -32.25 -11.23
N THR A 271 -24.83 -33.16 -12.15
CA THR A 271 -25.31 -34.50 -11.82
C THR A 271 -24.25 -35.15 -10.95
N ALA A 272 -24.55 -35.32 -9.65
CA ALA A 272 -23.73 -36.08 -8.73
C ALA A 272 -23.63 -37.52 -9.25
N SER A 273 -22.59 -37.76 -10.04
CA SER A 273 -22.15 -39.07 -10.50
C SER A 273 -20.75 -39.29 -9.94
N GLY A 274 -20.64 -39.13 -8.62
CA GLY A 274 -19.54 -39.65 -7.83
C GLY A 274 -20.01 -40.92 -7.10
N PRO A 275 -19.18 -41.96 -6.98
CA PRO A 275 -19.56 -43.21 -6.33
C PRO A 275 -19.95 -42.93 -4.87
N ALA A 276 -21.03 -43.59 -4.42
CA ALA A 276 -21.50 -43.50 -3.05
C ALA A 276 -20.36 -43.83 -2.07
N LEU A 277 -20.11 -42.92 -1.12
CA LEU A 277 -19.21 -43.19 -0.01
C LEU A 277 -19.75 -44.39 0.80
N PRO A 278 -18.91 -45.38 1.15
CA PRO A 278 -19.35 -46.50 1.96
C PRO A 278 -19.80 -46.01 3.35
N SER A 279 -20.96 -46.47 3.79
CA SER A 279 -21.52 -46.21 5.10
C SER A 279 -20.54 -46.65 6.21
N ARG A 280 -20.14 -45.71 7.07
CA ARG A 280 -19.38 -46.00 8.29
C ARG A 280 -20.14 -46.97 9.20
N PRO A 281 -19.52 -48.04 9.73
CA PRO A 281 -20.11 -48.85 10.79
C PRO A 281 -20.21 -48.02 12.08
N GLY A 282 -21.32 -48.18 12.79
CA GLY A 282 -21.64 -47.46 14.01
C GLY A 282 -20.60 -47.65 15.12
N SER A 283 -20.26 -46.55 15.78
CA SER A 283 -19.52 -46.53 17.03
C SER A 283 -20.41 -47.06 18.16
N VAL A 284 -20.07 -48.24 18.66
CA VAL A 284 -20.56 -48.76 19.95
C VAL A 284 -19.69 -48.17 21.05
N TRP A 285 -20.34 -47.65 22.08
CA TRP A 285 -19.74 -47.11 23.30
C TRP A 285 -18.97 -48.18 24.08
N SER A 286 -17.81 -47.81 24.64
CA SER A 286 -17.26 -48.27 25.91
C SER A 286 -16.24 -47.23 26.40
#